data_AF-A0A4U5LZC2-F1
#
_entry.id   AF-A0A4U5LZC2-F1
#
_cell.length_a   1.000
_cell.length_b   1.000
_cell.length_c   1.000
_cell.angle_alpha   90.00
_cell.angle_beta   90.00
_cell.angle_gamma   90.00
#
_symmetry.space_group_name_H-M   'P 1'
#
loop_
_entity.id
_entity.type
_entity.pdbx_description
1 polymer ?
#
loop_
_entity_poly.entity_id
_entity_poly.type
_entity_poly.pdbx_seq_one_letter_code
_entity_poly.pdbx_strand_id
1 'polypeptide(L)'
;MSSKKDEIREFLQTHNVPFETTDTKRMLIDIVKNFVEDREEQFRRRAIDDLCRENGMKLIRLPPYHASFNPIEFVWGWVKSEVRKIVNVTDSIHEIKARTLEIMDRLPRRHIEAFFRHVTNVENELDAFDNCHIDLNSIIDDDNQE
;
A
#
# COMPACT_ATOMS: atom_id res chain seq x y z
N MET A 1 -7.96 -34.63 -13.95
CA MET A 1 -6.85 -34.69 -12.99
C MET A 1 -6.97 -33.51 -12.05
N SER A 2 -6.91 -33.80 -10.75
CA SER A 2 -7.39 -32.96 -9.66
C SER A 2 -6.36 -31.89 -9.26
N SER A 3 -5.93 -31.05 -10.21
CA SER A 3 -4.91 -29.99 -10.02
C SER A 3 -5.10 -29.24 -8.70
N LYS A 4 -6.34 -28.84 -8.40
CA LYS A 4 -6.67 -28.08 -7.19
C LYS A 4 -6.52 -28.84 -5.86
N LYS A 5 -6.58 -30.18 -5.84
CA LYS A 5 -6.39 -30.96 -4.60
C LYS A 5 -4.90 -31.20 -4.37
N ASP A 6 -4.16 -31.45 -5.44
CA ASP A 6 -2.72 -31.67 -5.38
C ASP A 6 -1.98 -30.36 -5.05
N GLU A 7 -2.43 -29.22 -5.59
CA GLU A 7 -1.97 -27.87 -5.21
C GLU A 7 -2.15 -27.60 -3.70
N ILE A 8 -3.29 -28.00 -3.11
CA ILE A 8 -3.53 -27.83 -1.66
C ILE A 8 -2.56 -28.69 -0.85
N ARG A 9 -2.31 -29.93 -1.29
CA ARG A 9 -1.36 -30.83 -0.63
C ARG A 9 0.07 -30.29 -0.72
N GLU A 10 0.47 -29.81 -1.88
CA GLU A 10 1.79 -29.19 -2.09
C GLU A 10 1.97 -27.95 -1.21
N PHE A 11 0.94 -27.10 -1.08
CA PHE A 11 0.95 -25.97 -0.16
C PHE A 11 1.17 -26.43 1.28
N LEU A 12 0.41 -27.43 1.76
CA LEU A 12 0.55 -27.96 3.11
C LEU A 12 1.93 -28.60 3.35
N GLN A 13 2.47 -29.34 2.37
CA GLN A 13 3.82 -29.91 2.42
C GLN A 13 4.90 -28.83 2.50
N THR A 14 4.82 -27.82 1.64
CA THR A 14 5.79 -26.71 1.58
C THR A 14 5.87 -25.95 2.92
N HIS A 15 4.74 -25.86 3.63
CA HIS A 15 4.65 -25.17 4.92
C HIS A 15 4.73 -26.13 6.12
N ASN A 16 5.09 -27.40 5.92
CA ASN A 16 5.20 -28.43 6.96
C ASN A 16 3.93 -28.58 7.82
N VAL A 17 2.75 -28.46 7.22
CA VAL A 17 1.45 -28.63 7.88
C VAL A 17 1.00 -30.09 7.73
N PRO A 18 0.71 -30.83 8.83
CA PRO A 18 0.27 -32.22 8.76
C PRO A 18 -1.10 -32.36 8.05
N PHE A 19 -1.24 -33.38 7.21
CA PHE A 19 -2.51 -33.82 6.60
C PHE A 19 -2.43 -35.29 6.20
N GLU A 20 -3.59 -35.93 6.05
CA GLU A 20 -3.68 -37.33 5.64
C GLU A 20 -3.86 -37.45 4.12
N THR A 21 -3.23 -38.47 3.52
CA THR A 21 -3.36 -38.70 2.07
C THR A 21 -4.81 -39.00 1.64
N THR A 22 -5.59 -39.59 2.56
CA THR A 22 -7.00 -39.93 2.43
C THR A 22 -7.95 -38.74 2.63
N ASP A 23 -7.46 -37.60 3.14
CA ASP A 23 -8.31 -36.45 3.46
C ASP A 23 -9.12 -35.97 2.25
N THR A 24 -10.37 -35.62 2.50
CA THR A 24 -11.22 -35.03 1.47
C THR A 24 -10.75 -33.61 1.16
N LYS A 25 -11.09 -33.10 -0.03
CA LYS A 25 -10.75 -31.72 -0.40
C LYS A 25 -11.27 -30.69 0.62
N ARG A 26 -12.44 -30.94 1.21
CA ARG A 26 -13.04 -30.07 2.23
C ARG A 26 -12.18 -30.02 3.48
N MET A 27 -11.76 -31.19 3.99
CA MET A 27 -10.88 -31.28 5.16
C MET A 27 -9.55 -30.57 4.93
N LEU A 28 -8.93 -30.78 3.76
CA LEU A 28 -7.69 -30.08 3.39
C LEU A 28 -7.87 -28.56 3.35
N ILE A 29 -9.00 -28.06 2.85
CA ILE A 29 -9.31 -26.61 2.85
C ILE A 29 -9.48 -26.10 4.29
N ASP A 30 -10.15 -26.85 5.15
CA ASP A 30 -10.35 -26.46 6.55
C ASP A 30 -9.02 -26.42 7.32
N ILE A 31 -8.10 -27.37 7.05
CA ILE A 31 -6.73 -27.35 7.58
C ILE A 31 -5.98 -26.09 7.08
N VAL A 32 -6.05 -25.79 5.78
CA VAL A 32 -5.42 -24.58 5.23
C VAL A 32 -6.00 -23.33 5.90
N LYS A 33 -7.32 -23.22 6.03
CA LYS A 33 -7.98 -22.06 6.66
C LYS A 33 -7.50 -21.84 8.09
N ASN A 34 -7.51 -22.89 8.91
CA ASN A 34 -7.02 -22.80 10.29
C ASN A 34 -5.53 -22.48 10.35
N PHE A 35 -4.74 -22.95 9.38
CA PHE A 35 -3.32 -22.62 9.32
C PHE A 35 -3.08 -21.16 8.93
N VAL A 36 -3.86 -20.60 8.01
CA VAL A 36 -3.68 -19.21 7.54
C VAL A 36 -4.42 -18.17 8.37
N GLU A 37 -5.25 -18.60 9.32
CA GLU A 37 -5.99 -17.73 10.25
C GLU A 37 -5.02 -16.73 10.92
N ASP A 38 -5.44 -15.47 10.98
CA ASP A 38 -4.67 -14.31 11.46
C ASP A 38 -3.38 -14.00 10.67
N ARG A 39 -3.09 -14.74 9.60
CA ARG A 39 -1.89 -14.60 8.75
C ARG A 39 -2.22 -14.50 7.27
N GLU A 40 -3.48 -14.23 6.92
CA GLU A 40 -3.96 -14.30 5.54
C GLU A 40 -3.18 -13.37 4.61
N GLU A 41 -2.76 -12.20 5.09
CA GLU A 41 -1.97 -11.25 4.30
C GLU A 41 -0.58 -11.79 3.94
N GLN A 42 0.01 -12.69 4.74
CA GLN A 42 1.32 -13.29 4.44
C GLN A 42 1.23 -14.29 3.27
N PHE A 43 0.08 -14.95 3.14
CA PHE A 43 -0.19 -15.93 2.09
C PHE A 43 -0.95 -15.35 0.90
N ARG A 44 -1.43 -14.10 1.01
CA ARG A 44 -2.17 -13.42 -0.04
C ARG A 44 -1.24 -13.03 -1.18
N ARG A 45 -1.19 -13.88 -2.20
CA ARG A 45 -0.51 -13.61 -3.46
C ARG A 45 -1.35 -12.65 -4.31
N ARG A 46 -0.86 -11.44 -4.56
CA ARG A 46 -1.50 -10.50 -5.49
C ARG A 46 -0.73 -10.50 -6.81
N ALA A 47 -1.43 -10.48 -7.94
CA ALA A 47 -0.80 -10.46 -9.26
C ALA A 47 0.24 -9.34 -9.42
N ILE A 48 0.00 -8.19 -8.77
CA ILE A 48 0.93 -7.06 -8.76
C ILE A 48 2.24 -7.37 -8.01
N ASP A 49 2.20 -8.21 -6.97
CA ASP A 49 3.39 -8.56 -6.19
C ASP A 49 4.35 -9.40 -7.04
N ASP A 50 3.79 -10.33 -7.81
CA ASP A 50 4.55 -11.16 -8.74
C ASP A 50 5.13 -10.32 -9.87
N LEU A 51 4.30 -9.47 -10.49
CA LEU A 51 4.73 -8.58 -11.56
C LEU A 51 5.88 -7.67 -11.12
N CYS A 52 5.79 -7.07 -9.93
CA CYS A 52 6.87 -6.26 -9.37
C CYS A 52 8.12 -7.11 -9.13
N ARG A 53 7.98 -8.29 -8.52
CA ARG A 53 9.11 -9.20 -8.23
C ARG A 53 9.84 -9.64 -9.50
N GLU A 54 9.11 -10.04 -10.54
CA GLU A 54 9.66 -10.47 -11.83
C GLU A 54 10.46 -9.37 -12.54
N ASN A 55 10.11 -8.10 -12.30
CA ASN A 55 10.81 -6.94 -12.84
C ASN A 55 11.86 -6.34 -11.88
N GLY A 56 12.17 -7.01 -10.77
CA GLY A 56 13.14 -6.51 -9.77
C GLY A 56 12.69 -5.24 -9.05
N MET A 57 11.38 -4.94 -9.05
CA MET A 57 10.80 -3.79 -8.39
C MET A 57 10.38 -4.11 -6.96
N LYS A 58 10.77 -3.25 -6.01
CA LYS A 58 10.27 -3.29 -4.64
C LYS A 58 8.91 -2.59 -4.58
N LEU A 59 7.86 -3.33 -4.26
CA LEU A 59 6.54 -2.76 -4.01
C LEU A 59 6.45 -2.20 -2.60
N ILE A 60 5.97 -0.96 -2.47
CA ILE A 60 5.65 -0.31 -1.21
C ILE A 60 4.13 -0.12 -1.17
N ARG A 61 3.49 -0.49 -0.06
CA ARG A 61 2.05 -0.35 0.11
C ARG A 61 1.74 0.80 1.06
N LEU A 62 0.77 1.61 0.67
CA LEU A 62 0.25 2.68 1.50
C LEU A 62 -0.73 2.12 2.52
N PRO A 63 -0.70 2.59 3.77
CA PRO A 63 -1.72 2.25 4.74
C PRO A 63 -3.08 2.85 4.32
N PRO A 64 -4.20 2.19 4.66
CA PRO A 64 -5.54 2.67 4.30
C PRO A 64 -5.80 4.09 4.79
N TYR A 65 -6.44 4.93 3.98
CA TYR A 65 -6.82 6.31 4.31
C TYR A 65 -5.66 7.31 4.53
N HIS A 66 -4.41 6.95 4.21
CA HIS A 66 -3.25 7.85 4.31
C HIS A 66 -2.77 8.35 2.94
N ALA A 67 -3.62 9.09 2.24
CA ALA A 67 -3.24 9.69 0.95
C ALA A 67 -2.04 10.65 1.06
N SER A 68 -1.80 11.23 2.24
CA SER A 68 -0.64 12.10 2.53
C SER A 68 0.72 11.41 2.34
N PHE A 69 0.77 10.07 2.42
CA PHE A 69 1.98 9.30 2.16
C PHE A 69 2.20 8.99 0.67
N ASN A 70 1.27 9.39 -0.20
CA ASN A 70 1.35 9.08 -1.62
C ASN A 70 1.85 10.30 -2.42
N PRO A 71 3.11 10.31 -2.87
CA PRO A 71 3.69 11.46 -3.58
C PRO A 71 2.95 11.79 -4.89
N ILE A 72 2.23 10.82 -5.47
CA ILE A 72 1.45 11.03 -6.70
C ILE A 72 0.29 12.03 -6.51
N GLU A 73 -0.23 12.19 -5.30
CA GLU A 73 -1.31 13.14 -5.02
C GLU A 73 -0.84 14.58 -5.24
N PHE A 74 0.42 14.88 -4.91
CA PHE A 74 1.03 16.18 -5.19
C PHE A 74 1.26 16.39 -6.68
N VAL A 75 1.64 15.34 -7.41
CA VAL A 75 1.72 15.38 -8.87
C VAL A 75 0.35 15.71 -9.47
N TRP A 76 -0.72 15.07 -8.99
CA TRP A 76 -2.09 15.36 -9.45
C TRP A 76 -2.54 16.77 -9.11
N GLY A 77 -2.21 17.25 -7.91
CA GLY A 77 -2.46 18.64 -7.52
C GLY A 77 -1.78 19.62 -8.47
N TRP A 78 -0.50 19.39 -8.76
CA TRP A 78 0.29 20.24 -9.66
C TRP A 78 -0.24 20.19 -11.10
N VAL A 79 -0.43 18.99 -11.68
CA VAL A 79 -0.93 18.82 -13.05
C VAL A 79 -2.29 19.49 -13.21
N LYS A 80 -3.23 19.28 -12.26
CA LYS A 80 -4.55 19.94 -12.30
C LYS A 80 -4.42 21.46 -12.25
N SER A 81 -3.49 21.98 -11.45
CA SER A 81 -3.24 23.42 -11.36
C SER A 81 -2.73 23.99 -12.68
N GLU A 82 -1.76 23.33 -13.32
CA GLU A 82 -1.22 23.77 -14.62
C GLU A 82 -2.26 23.64 -15.75
N VAL A 83 -3.01 22.54 -15.80
CA VAL A 83 -4.05 22.33 -16.81
C VAL A 83 -5.10 23.44 -16.73
N ARG A 84 -5.59 23.78 -15.53
CA ARG A 84 -6.58 24.85 -15.32
C ARG A 84 -6.12 26.22 -15.81
N LYS A 85 -4.82 26.49 -15.92
CA LYS A 85 -4.31 27.77 -16.43
C LYS A 85 -4.43 27.88 -17.95
N ILE A 86 -4.53 26.77 -18.67
CA ILE A 86 -4.40 26.73 -20.13
C ILE A 86 -5.60 26.12 -20.86
N VAL A 87 -6.51 25.44 -20.17
CA VAL A 87 -7.71 24.83 -20.80
C VAL A 87 -8.97 25.62 -20.48
N ASN A 88 -9.88 25.68 -21.45
CA ASN A 88 -11.21 26.26 -21.32
C ASN A 88 -12.28 25.17 -21.36
N VAL A 89 -13.47 25.46 -20.81
CA VAL A 89 -14.62 24.53 -20.80
C VAL A 89 -15.08 24.16 -22.21
N THR A 90 -14.82 25.01 -23.20
CA THR A 90 -15.14 24.80 -24.61
C THR A 90 -14.12 23.94 -25.36
N ASP A 91 -12.94 23.68 -24.76
CA ASP A 91 -11.90 22.89 -25.41
C ASP A 91 -12.36 21.42 -25.55
N SER A 92 -11.95 20.77 -26.63
CA SER A 92 -12.28 19.36 -26.82
C SER A 92 -11.49 18.47 -25.87
N ILE A 93 -12.04 17.29 -25.54
CA ILE A 93 -11.35 16.31 -24.70
C ILE A 93 -9.99 15.87 -25.28
N HIS A 94 -9.86 15.87 -26.61
CA HIS A 94 -8.63 15.49 -27.30
C HIS A 94 -7.54 16.55 -27.10
N GLU A 95 -7.90 17.83 -27.20
CA GLU A 95 -6.98 18.95 -26.95
C GLU A 95 -6.58 19.01 -25.48
N ILE A 96 -7.54 18.84 -24.57
CA ILE A 96 -7.26 18.79 -23.12
C ILE A 96 -6.29 17.66 -22.81
N LYS A 97 -6.50 16.47 -23.39
CA LYS A 97 -5.61 15.31 -23.21
C LYS A 97 -4.20 15.63 -23.73
N ALA A 98 -4.07 16.17 -24.94
CA ALA A 98 -2.77 16.50 -25.54
C ALA A 98 -2.01 17.52 -24.69
N ARG A 99 -2.68 18.62 -24.28
CA ARG A 99 -2.08 19.65 -23.41
C ARG A 99 -1.71 19.11 -22.03
N THR A 100 -2.51 18.21 -21.47
CA THR A 100 -2.21 17.56 -20.18
C THR A 100 -0.93 16.72 -20.29
N LEU A 101 -0.77 15.95 -21.37
CA LEU A 101 0.45 15.17 -21.59
C LEU A 101 1.69 16.08 -21.71
N GLU A 102 1.60 17.17 -22.46
CA GLU A 102 2.69 18.16 -22.55
C GLU A 102 3.06 18.77 -21.20
N ILE A 103 2.07 19.04 -20.34
CA ILE A 103 2.31 19.52 -18.97
C ILE A 103 3.04 18.46 -18.14
N MET A 104 2.59 17.20 -18.21
CA MET A 104 3.17 16.10 -17.46
C MET A 104 4.64 15.88 -17.85
N ASP A 105 4.97 15.97 -19.14
CA ASP A 105 6.35 15.86 -19.64
C ASP A 105 7.25 17.01 -19.17
N ARG A 106 6.66 18.16 -18.85
CA ARG A 106 7.38 19.35 -18.34
C ARG A 106 7.49 19.40 -16.82
N LEU A 107 6.99 18.40 -16.10
CA LEU A 107 7.03 18.36 -14.63
C LEU A 107 8.49 18.53 -14.15
N PRO A 108 8.84 19.66 -13.51
CA PRO A 108 10.23 19.92 -13.18
C PRO A 108 10.70 18.98 -12.08
N ARG A 109 11.92 18.42 -12.24
CA ARG A 109 12.56 17.54 -11.24
C ARG A 109 12.52 18.10 -9.81
N ARG A 110 12.73 19.40 -9.64
CA ARG A 110 12.67 20.09 -8.34
C ARG A 110 11.32 19.93 -7.61
N HIS A 111 10.21 19.84 -8.36
CA HIS A 111 8.88 19.63 -7.79
C HIS A 111 8.75 18.18 -7.35
N ILE A 112 9.18 17.23 -8.17
CA ILE A 112 9.18 15.81 -7.82
C ILE A 112 9.97 15.61 -6.52
N GLU A 113 11.19 16.13 -6.44
CA GLU A 113 12.02 16.05 -5.22
C GLU A 113 11.34 16.71 -4.01
N ALA A 114 10.62 17.82 -4.21
CA ALA A 114 9.87 18.47 -3.13
C ALA A 114 8.67 17.64 -2.66
N PHE A 115 7.95 16.97 -3.57
CA PHE A 115 6.82 16.11 -3.24
C PHE A 115 7.24 14.90 -2.42
N PHE A 116 8.32 14.23 -2.82
CA PHE A 116 8.88 13.12 -2.04
C PHE A 116 9.40 13.59 -0.68
N ARG A 117 10.10 14.73 -0.62
CA ARG A 117 10.54 15.30 0.65
C ARG A 117 9.38 15.62 1.60
N HIS A 118 8.25 16.11 1.07
CA HIS A 118 7.07 16.34 1.88
C HIS A 118 6.55 15.04 2.49
N VAL A 119 6.40 13.98 1.69
CA VAL A 119 5.97 12.66 2.17
C VAL A 119 6.90 12.16 3.27
N THR A 120 8.21 12.20 3.06
CA THR A 120 9.19 11.79 4.07
C THR A 120 9.09 12.60 5.36
N ASN A 121 8.82 13.90 5.28
CA ASN A 121 8.62 14.72 6.48
C ASN A 121 7.36 14.29 7.24
N VAL A 122 6.25 14.03 6.56
CA VAL A 122 5.02 13.54 7.18
C VAL A 122 5.23 12.17 7.84
N GLU A 123 5.98 11.27 7.19
CA GLU A 123 6.36 9.99 7.77
C GLU A 123 7.19 10.17 9.05
N ASN A 124 8.20 11.05 9.02
CA ASN A 124 9.04 11.33 10.19
C ASN A 124 8.26 11.97 11.35
N GLU A 125 7.31 12.86 11.06
CA GLU A 125 6.45 13.48 12.07
C GLU A 125 5.56 12.45 12.77
N LEU A 126 5.00 11.51 12.02
CA LEU A 126 4.19 10.42 12.59
C LEU A 126 5.03 9.44 13.40
N ASP A 127 6.20 9.06 12.91
CA ASP A 127 7.13 8.20 13.66
C ASP A 127 7.56 8.88 14.98
N ALA A 128 7.84 10.18 14.95
CA ALA A 128 8.17 10.95 16.16
C ALA A 128 6.99 11.02 17.16
N PHE A 129 5.76 11.08 16.67
CA PHE A 129 4.56 11.05 17.51
C PHE A 129 4.36 9.67 18.17
N ASP A 130 4.44 8.59 17.38
CA ASP A 130 4.26 7.23 17.86
C ASP A 130 5.36 6.81 18.85
N ASN A 131 6.59 7.28 18.64
CA ASN A 131 7.75 7.02 19.50
C ASN A 131 7.96 8.10 20.57
N CYS A 132 7.01 9.03 20.74
CA CYS A 132 7.08 10.01 21.82
C CYS A 132 6.86 9.27 23.15
N HIS A 133 7.92 9.10 23.94
CA HIS A 133 7.81 8.68 25.33
C HIS A 133 7.18 9.81 26.15
N ILE A 134 5.85 9.90 26.11
CA ILE A 134 5.08 10.72 27.03
C ILE A 134 5.12 10.01 28.38
N ASP A 135 5.82 10.61 29.35
CA ASP A 135 5.73 10.17 30.74
C ASP A 135 4.35 10.56 31.30
N LEU A 136 3.40 9.63 31.18
CA LEU A 136 2.03 9.82 31.66
C LEU A 136 1.97 9.97 33.19
N ASN A 137 3.02 9.60 33.93
CA ASN A 137 3.03 9.76 35.39
C ASN A 137 3.06 11.23 35.79
N SER A 138 3.65 12.12 34.98
CA SER A 138 3.69 13.55 35.29
C SER A 138 2.33 14.27 35.16
N ILE A 139 1.29 13.58 34.66
CA ILE A 139 -0.06 14.10 34.48
C ILE A 139 -0.98 13.64 35.64
N ILE A 140 -0.61 12.58 36.36
CA ILE A 140 -1.46 11.94 37.38
C ILE A 140 -1.21 12.52 38.79
N ASP A 141 -0.12 13.26 38.99
CA ASP A 141 0.35 13.64 40.35
C ASP A 141 -0.21 14.95 40.93
N ASP A 142 -1.16 15.65 40.29
CA ASP A 142 -1.67 16.95 40.78
C ASP A 142 -3.10 16.95 41.40
N ASP A 143 -3.86 15.84 41.34
CA ASP A 143 -5.24 15.79 41.87
C ASP A 143 -5.38 15.12 43.25
N ASN A 144 -4.27 14.83 43.95
CA ASN A 144 -4.27 14.23 45.29
C ASN A 144 -3.48 15.04 46.33
N GLN A 145 -3.61 16.36 46.35
CA GLN A 145 -3.24 17.18 47.51
C GLN A 145 -4.48 17.89 48.08
N GLU A 146 -5.01 17.25 49.14
CA GLU A 146 -5.88 17.74 50.24
C GLU A 146 -7.27 18.35 49.93
#